data_AF-A0AAW2S351-F1
#
_entry.id   AF-A0AAW2S351-F1
#
_cell.length_a   1.000
_cell.length_b   1.000
_cell.length_c   1.000
_cell.angle_alpha   90.00
_cell.angle_beta   90.00
_cell.angle_gamma   90.00
#
_symmetry.space_group_name_H-M   'P 1'
#
loop_
_entity.id
_entity.type
_entity.pdbx_description
1 polymer ?
#
loop_
_entity_poly.entity_id
_entity_poly.type
_entity_poly.pdbx_seq_one_letter_code
_entity_poly.pdbx_strand_id
1 'polypeptide(L)'
;MMNPVYEVFERRFWDGKYCLWMRWMLVLAVSLVALFVPNFADFLSLVGSSTCCVLGFVLPALFHYLAFKDEMNWRRASADVGIIALGVFLGVTGTWYSLLEIFSVKIPLLLQEIRGLIGTSQSPLPHGPRSLLPDQHLPHLVRKLGPLPAAPHQRLPPLHLHLQPPRRPLPSVSEWWKTVSLYTDQTGANISRSILIAGEYSDRLYSHGSHLTRLSIQQVIATAVKSKPFPVDHKNGIYLVLTATDVSVQDFCRAVCGFHYFTFASMVGYTLPYAWVGNSGKQCPEVCAYPFAVPGYMGGGGPGALRPPNGDVGVDGMISVIGHELAELSSNPLVNAWYAGEDPTAPTEIGDLCEGLYGTGGGGGYIGEVRRDGGGRTYNLNGRRGRKFLVQWIWSPTLKACAGPNALD
;
A
#
# COMPACT_ATOMS: atom_id res chain seq x y z
N MET A 1 -23.52 -14.43 -18.47
CA MET A 1 -23.85 -14.98 -17.14
C MET A 1 -22.97 -16.20 -16.94
N MET A 2 -22.08 -16.20 -15.94
CA MET A 2 -21.32 -17.41 -15.59
C MET A 2 -22.30 -18.41 -14.98
N ASN A 3 -22.49 -19.57 -15.61
CA ASN A 3 -23.23 -20.66 -14.98
C ASN A 3 -22.45 -21.08 -13.73
N PRO A 4 -23.12 -21.33 -12.59
CA PRO A 4 -22.44 -21.78 -11.40
C PRO A 4 -21.62 -23.06 -11.68
N VAL A 5 -20.37 -23.11 -11.20
CA VAL A 5 -19.43 -24.23 -11.47
C VAL A 5 -20.03 -25.59 -11.10
N TYR A 6 -20.83 -25.66 -10.02
CA TYR A 6 -21.52 -26.90 -9.62
C TYR A 6 -22.43 -27.44 -10.72
N GLU A 7 -23.05 -26.57 -11.53
CA GLU A 7 -23.97 -26.96 -12.59
C GLU A 7 -23.23 -27.62 -13.76
N VAL A 8 -22.01 -27.16 -14.06
CA VAL A 8 -21.15 -27.79 -15.08
C VAL A 8 -20.76 -29.20 -14.63
N PHE A 9 -20.40 -29.38 -13.36
CA PHE A 9 -20.08 -30.68 -12.79
C PHE A 9 -21.29 -31.62 -12.76
N GLU A 10 -22.44 -31.16 -12.27
CA GLU A 10 -23.69 -31.94 -12.23
C GLU A 10 -24.15 -32.33 -13.64
N ARG A 11 -24.04 -31.45 -14.64
CA ARG A 11 -24.35 -31.79 -16.05
C ARG A 11 -23.38 -32.80 -16.65
N ARG A 12 -22.09 -32.70 -16.34
CA ARG A 12 -21.07 -33.59 -16.92
C ARG A 12 -21.08 -34.99 -16.30
N PHE A 13 -21.31 -35.09 -15.00
CA PHE A 13 -21.13 -36.34 -14.25
C PHE A 13 -22.43 -36.92 -13.68
N TRP A 14 -23.55 -36.18 -13.73
CA TRP A 14 -24.82 -36.60 -13.12
C TRP A 14 -26.06 -36.14 -13.91
N ASP A 15 -25.94 -36.03 -15.24
CA ASP A 15 -27.01 -35.67 -16.17
C ASP A 15 -27.81 -34.40 -15.79
N GLY A 16 -27.20 -33.49 -15.04
CA GLY A 16 -27.82 -32.25 -14.57
C GLY A 16 -28.82 -32.45 -13.41
N LYS A 17 -28.91 -33.65 -12.84
CA LYS A 17 -29.71 -33.90 -11.64
C LYS A 17 -28.98 -33.35 -10.42
N TYR A 18 -29.75 -32.89 -9.44
CA TYR A 18 -29.21 -32.40 -8.17
C TYR A 18 -28.48 -33.53 -7.42
N CYS A 19 -27.22 -33.28 -7.02
CA CYS A 19 -26.41 -34.23 -6.25
C CYS A 19 -25.70 -33.53 -5.09
N LEU A 20 -26.24 -33.70 -3.88
CA LEU A 20 -25.70 -33.07 -2.66
C LEU A 20 -24.24 -33.48 -2.40
N TRP A 21 -23.90 -34.74 -2.63
CA TRP A 21 -22.53 -35.25 -2.45
C TRP A 21 -21.51 -34.55 -3.33
N MET A 22 -21.83 -34.26 -4.59
CA MET A 22 -20.92 -33.54 -5.49
C MET A 22 -20.69 -32.10 -5.06
N ARG A 23 -21.73 -31.43 -4.55
CA ARG A 23 -21.60 -30.07 -4.00
C ARG A 23 -20.74 -30.06 -2.74
N TRP A 24 -20.93 -31.02 -1.84
CA TRP A 24 -20.09 -31.19 -0.66
C TRP A 24 -18.63 -31.44 -1.05
N MET A 25 -18.37 -32.29 -2.04
CA MET A 25 -17.01 -32.54 -2.53
C MET A 25 -16.38 -31.30 -3.17
N LEU A 26 -17.15 -30.51 -3.93
CA LEU A 26 -16.67 -29.25 -4.50
C LEU A 26 -16.30 -28.26 -3.40
N VAL A 27 -17.18 -28.07 -2.40
CA VAL A 27 -16.93 -27.19 -1.25
C VAL A 27 -15.72 -27.67 -0.46
N LEU A 28 -15.62 -28.97 -0.20
CA LEU A 28 -14.47 -29.57 0.48
C LEU A 28 -13.18 -29.32 -0.30
N ALA A 29 -13.19 -29.50 -1.62
CA ALA A 29 -12.01 -29.26 -2.46
C ALA A 29 -11.57 -27.79 -2.41
N VAL A 30 -12.51 -26.84 -2.57
CA VAL A 30 -12.21 -25.40 -2.48
C VAL A 30 -11.71 -25.03 -1.08
N SER A 31 -12.32 -25.60 -0.03
CA SER A 31 -11.91 -25.36 1.35
C SER A 31 -10.50 -25.92 1.62
N LEU A 32 -10.18 -27.10 1.10
CA LEU A 32 -8.84 -27.67 1.20
C LEU A 32 -7.83 -26.79 0.47
N VAL A 33 -8.13 -26.33 -0.75
CA VAL A 33 -7.24 -25.39 -1.47
C VAL A 33 -7.01 -24.11 -0.67
N ALA A 34 -8.05 -23.53 -0.07
CA ALA A 34 -7.93 -22.36 0.79
C ALA A 34 -7.10 -22.60 2.06
N LEU A 35 -7.14 -23.82 2.61
CA LEU A 35 -6.28 -24.22 3.73
C LEU A 35 -4.84 -24.55 3.27
N PHE A 36 -4.66 -25.00 2.03
CA PHE A 36 -3.37 -25.42 1.48
C PHE A 36 -2.54 -24.29 0.90
N VAL A 37 -3.18 -23.24 0.39
CA VAL A 37 -2.50 -22.11 -0.24
C VAL A 37 -2.60 -20.89 0.70
N PRO A 38 -1.52 -20.56 1.42
CA PRO A 38 -1.55 -19.55 2.49
C PRO A 38 -1.68 -18.12 1.96
N ASN A 39 -1.24 -17.85 0.72
CA ASN A 39 -1.32 -16.53 0.09
C ASN A 39 -2.15 -16.59 -1.19
N PHE A 40 -3.10 -15.66 -1.35
CA PHE A 40 -3.93 -15.56 -2.56
C PHE A 40 -3.11 -15.28 -3.83
N ALA A 41 -1.99 -14.56 -3.71
CA ALA A 41 -1.07 -14.29 -4.83
C ALA A 41 -0.43 -15.58 -5.38
N ASP A 42 -0.06 -16.51 -4.50
CA ASP A 42 0.53 -17.80 -4.91
C ASP A 42 -0.53 -18.68 -5.59
N PHE A 43 -1.79 -18.61 -5.13
CA PHE A 43 -2.92 -19.23 -5.80
C PHE A 43 -3.14 -18.66 -7.21
N LEU A 44 -3.14 -17.33 -7.37
CA LEU A 44 -3.28 -16.70 -8.68
C LEU A 44 -2.11 -17.04 -9.61
N SER A 45 -0.89 -17.10 -9.08
CA SER A 45 0.30 -17.53 -9.83
C SER A 45 0.19 -18.99 -10.30
N LEU A 46 -0.29 -19.89 -9.44
CA LEU A 46 -0.53 -21.29 -9.77
C LEU A 46 -1.63 -21.45 -10.82
N VAL A 47 -2.76 -20.75 -10.67
CA VAL A 47 -3.89 -20.80 -11.63
C VAL A 47 -3.49 -20.20 -12.98
N GLY A 48 -2.74 -19.09 -12.96
CA GLY A 48 -2.24 -18.42 -14.17
C GLY A 48 -1.23 -19.27 -14.93
N SER A 49 -0.26 -19.86 -14.24
CA SER A 49 0.73 -20.72 -14.90
C SER A 49 0.15 -22.07 -15.36
N SER A 50 -0.85 -22.62 -14.67
CA SER A 50 -1.46 -23.88 -15.09
C SER A 50 -2.59 -23.66 -16.11
N THR A 51 -3.76 -23.27 -15.62
CA THR A 51 -5.02 -23.29 -16.36
C THR A 51 -5.04 -22.24 -17.47
N CYS A 52 -4.49 -21.05 -17.21
CA CYS A 52 -4.45 -19.99 -18.21
C CYS A 52 -3.47 -20.31 -19.34
N CYS A 53 -2.30 -20.89 -19.07
CA CYS A 53 -1.39 -21.33 -20.14
C CYS A 53 -2.03 -22.39 -21.05
N VAL A 54 -2.77 -23.34 -20.47
CA VAL A 54 -3.47 -24.38 -21.23
C VAL A 54 -4.60 -23.79 -22.08
N LEU A 55 -5.44 -22.94 -21.50
CA LEU A 55 -6.60 -22.36 -22.20
C LEU A 55 -6.23 -21.23 -23.17
N GLY A 56 -5.16 -20.47 -22.88
CA GLY A 56 -4.76 -19.29 -23.63
C GLY A 56 -3.76 -19.56 -24.76
N PHE A 57 -2.87 -20.53 -24.59
CA PHE A 57 -1.84 -20.84 -25.58
C PHE A 57 -2.00 -22.24 -26.18
N VAL A 58 -2.12 -23.28 -25.33
CA VAL A 58 -2.04 -24.66 -25.79
C VAL A 58 -3.30 -25.09 -26.55
N LEU A 59 -4.48 -24.94 -25.95
CA LEU A 59 -5.74 -25.40 -26.54
C LEU A 59 -6.14 -24.64 -27.82
N PRO A 60 -6.04 -23.29 -27.89
CA PRO A 60 -6.37 -22.57 -29.12
C PRO A 60 -5.48 -22.97 -30.29
N ALA A 61 -4.16 -23.05 -30.07
CA ALA A 61 -3.21 -23.47 -31.10
C ALA A 61 -3.38 -24.95 -31.48
N LEU A 62 -3.68 -25.82 -30.51
CA LEU A 62 -3.96 -27.23 -30.76
C LEU A 62 -5.23 -27.43 -31.60
N PHE A 63 -6.32 -26.72 -31.28
CA PHE A 63 -7.55 -26.81 -32.05
C PHE A 63 -7.39 -26.22 -33.45
N HIS A 64 -6.67 -25.10 -33.58
CA HIS A 64 -6.35 -24.54 -34.89
C HIS A 64 -5.54 -25.53 -35.74
N TYR A 65 -4.49 -26.12 -35.15
CA TYR A 65 -3.69 -27.14 -35.83
C TYR A 65 -4.52 -28.37 -36.23
N LEU A 66 -5.34 -28.91 -35.32
CA LEU A 66 -6.15 -30.09 -35.59
C LEU A 66 -7.23 -29.85 -36.66
N ALA A 67 -7.81 -28.64 -36.71
CA ALA A 67 -8.84 -28.29 -37.68
C ALA A 67 -8.28 -28.07 -39.09
N PHE A 68 -7.06 -27.51 -39.23
CA PHE A 68 -6.51 -27.07 -40.51
C PHE A 68 -5.24 -27.81 -40.96
N LYS A 69 -4.77 -28.83 -40.23
CA LYS A 69 -3.50 -29.54 -40.51
C LYS A 69 -3.33 -29.98 -41.97
N ASP A 70 -4.42 -30.37 -42.64
CA ASP A 70 -4.39 -30.93 -43.99
C ASP A 70 -4.34 -29.84 -45.07
N GLU A 71 -4.66 -28.59 -44.72
CA GLU A 71 -4.70 -27.43 -45.62
C GLU A 71 -3.55 -26.42 -45.36
N MET A 72 -2.74 -26.67 -44.34
CA MET A 72 -1.86 -25.66 -43.76
C MET A 72 -0.41 -25.76 -44.26
N ASN A 73 0.14 -24.64 -44.72
CA ASN A 73 1.55 -24.55 -45.12
C ASN A 73 2.49 -24.79 -43.92
N TRP A 74 3.64 -25.42 -44.18
CA TRP A 74 4.67 -25.77 -43.18
C TRP A 74 5.03 -24.64 -42.20
N ARG A 75 5.08 -23.38 -42.67
CA ARG A 75 5.38 -22.22 -41.81
C ARG A 75 4.30 -21.96 -40.75
N ARG A 76 3.03 -22.10 -41.10
CA ARG A 76 1.91 -21.92 -40.16
C ARG A 76 1.81 -23.11 -39.20
N ALA A 77 2.01 -24.32 -39.71
CA ALA A 77 2.12 -25.52 -38.89
C ALA A 77 3.25 -25.40 -37.84
N SER A 78 4.43 -24.91 -38.24
CA SER A 78 5.54 -24.70 -37.32
C SER A 78 5.26 -23.62 -36.28
N ALA A 79 4.46 -22.60 -36.62
CA ALA A 79 4.08 -21.54 -35.69
C ALA A 79 3.13 -22.07 -34.60
N ASP A 80 2.10 -22.84 -34.99
CA ASP A 80 1.17 -23.45 -34.03
C ASP A 80 1.87 -24.43 -33.10
N VAL A 81 2.73 -25.31 -33.65
CA VAL A 81 3.54 -26.23 -32.84
C VAL A 81 4.49 -25.46 -31.90
N GLY A 82 5.06 -24.34 -32.36
CA GLY A 82 5.89 -23.47 -31.53
C GLY A 82 5.13 -22.83 -30.37
N ILE A 83 3.90 -22.35 -30.60
CA ILE A 83 3.03 -21.78 -29.56
C ILE A 83 2.62 -22.85 -28.55
N ILE A 84 2.31 -24.06 -29.00
CA ILE A 84 2.00 -25.21 -28.13
C ILE A 84 3.20 -25.54 -27.24
N ALA A 85 4.40 -25.68 -27.83
CA ALA A 85 5.61 -26.01 -27.09
C ALA A 85 5.96 -24.92 -26.06
N LEU A 86 5.85 -23.64 -26.43
CA LEU A 86 6.07 -22.51 -25.54
C LEU A 86 5.04 -22.49 -24.40
N GLY A 87 3.76 -22.69 -24.71
CA GLY A 87 2.69 -22.72 -23.71
C GLY A 87 2.85 -23.85 -22.70
N VAL A 88 3.26 -25.04 -23.15
CA VAL A 88 3.59 -26.17 -22.27
C VAL A 88 4.82 -25.87 -21.43
N PHE A 89 5.88 -25.31 -22.02
CA PHE A 89 7.10 -24.96 -21.28
C PHE A 89 6.82 -23.92 -20.18
N LEU A 90 6.15 -22.82 -20.52
CA LEU A 90 5.76 -21.78 -19.56
C LEU A 90 4.82 -22.34 -18.50
N GLY A 91 3.89 -23.21 -18.88
CA GLY A 91 2.96 -23.80 -17.93
C GLY A 91 3.61 -24.74 -16.93
N VAL A 92 4.50 -25.63 -17.40
CA VAL A 92 5.25 -26.55 -16.54
C VAL A 92 6.21 -25.81 -15.63
N THR A 93 7.01 -24.89 -16.18
CA THR A 93 7.99 -24.12 -15.39
C THR A 93 7.29 -23.20 -14.39
N GLY A 94 6.26 -22.46 -14.81
CA GLY A 94 5.48 -21.60 -13.93
C GLY A 94 4.78 -22.38 -12.82
N THR A 95 4.11 -23.49 -13.14
CA THR A 95 3.46 -24.35 -12.13
C THR A 95 4.48 -24.90 -11.14
N TRP A 96 5.66 -25.31 -11.61
CA TRP A 96 6.75 -25.79 -10.77
C TRP A 96 7.23 -24.72 -9.78
N TYR A 97 7.49 -23.50 -10.24
CA TYR A 97 7.90 -22.40 -9.37
C TYR A 97 6.79 -22.00 -8.38
N SER A 98 5.53 -21.88 -8.83
CA SER A 98 4.40 -21.57 -7.95
C SER A 98 4.24 -22.64 -6.85
N LEU A 99 4.41 -23.93 -7.18
CA LEU A 99 4.38 -25.00 -6.19
C LEU A 99 5.55 -24.92 -5.22
N LEU A 100 6.78 -24.65 -5.71
CA LEU A 100 7.93 -24.47 -4.83
C LEU A 100 7.73 -23.33 -3.84
N GLU A 101 7.16 -22.20 -4.25
CA GLU A 101 6.85 -21.09 -3.34
C GLU A 101 5.78 -21.45 -2.30
N ILE A 102 4.71 -22.14 -2.71
CA ILE A 102 3.67 -22.61 -1.78
C ILE A 102 4.26 -23.58 -0.74
N PHE A 103 5.13 -24.52 -1.18
CA PHE A 103 5.74 -25.50 -0.28
C PHE A 103 6.89 -24.92 0.55
N SER A 104 7.67 -23.98 0.02
CA SER A 104 8.78 -23.32 0.72
C SER A 104 8.29 -22.49 1.91
N VAL A 105 7.08 -21.93 1.82
CA VAL A 105 6.42 -21.19 2.91
C VAL A 105 5.76 -22.15 3.90
N LYS A 106 5.04 -23.17 3.40
CA LYS A 106 4.20 -24.02 4.25
C LYS A 106 4.96 -25.07 5.05
N ILE A 107 6.03 -25.64 4.51
CA ILE A 107 6.83 -26.67 5.21
C ILE A 107 7.50 -26.11 6.48
N PRO A 108 8.17 -24.93 6.45
CA PRO A 108 8.72 -24.32 7.66
C PRO A 108 7.64 -23.92 8.69
N LEU A 109 6.48 -23.41 8.25
CA LEU A 109 5.36 -23.08 9.13
C LEU A 109 4.83 -24.31 9.86
N LEU A 110 4.62 -25.41 9.14
CA LEU A 110 4.17 -26.68 9.72
C LEU A 110 5.22 -27.25 10.70
N LEU A 111 6.51 -27.15 10.34
CA LEU A 111 7.62 -27.56 11.21
C LEU A 111 7.72 -26.68 12.47
N GLN A 112 7.37 -25.41 12.39
CA GLN A 112 7.38 -24.48 13.52
C GLN A 112 6.20 -24.70 14.46
N GLU A 113 5.01 -25.04 13.95
CA GLU A 113 3.88 -25.51 14.76
C GLU A 113 4.20 -26.83 15.47
N ILE A 114 4.80 -27.80 14.75
CA ILE A 114 5.23 -29.08 15.35
C ILE A 114 6.33 -28.85 16.41
N ARG A 115 7.30 -27.96 16.16
CA ARG A 115 8.32 -27.59 17.16
C ARG A 115 7.73 -26.85 18.37
N GLY A 116 6.71 -26.01 18.15
CA GLY A 116 5.96 -25.33 19.21
C GLY A 116 5.19 -26.31 20.10
N LEU A 117 4.67 -27.39 19.51
CA LEU A 117 4.02 -28.49 20.25
C LEU A 117 5.02 -29.38 21.02
N ILE A 118 6.27 -29.45 20.59
CA ILE A 118 7.34 -30.28 21.21
C ILE A 118 8.14 -29.54 22.29
N GLY A 119 7.91 -28.22 22.50
CA GLY A 119 8.37 -27.52 23.71
C GLY A 119 9.89 -27.45 23.90
N THR A 120 10.67 -27.17 22.85
CA THR A 120 12.11 -26.86 23.01
C THR A 120 12.36 -25.36 22.86
N SER A 121 12.41 -24.68 24.00
CA SER A 121 12.85 -23.28 24.10
C SER A 121 14.38 -23.23 24.01
N GLN A 122 14.92 -22.57 22.98
CA GLN A 122 16.29 -22.04 23.02
C GLN A 122 16.26 -20.56 22.68
N SER A 123 16.62 -19.75 23.66
CA SER A 123 16.89 -18.32 23.55
C SER A 123 18.33 -18.08 23.08
N PRO A 124 18.61 -17.10 22.20
CA PRO A 124 19.98 -16.66 21.94
C PRO A 124 20.41 -15.55 22.92
N LEU A 125 21.63 -15.70 23.45
CA LEU A 125 22.36 -14.76 24.31
C LEU A 125 22.81 -13.48 23.56
N PRO A 126 23.08 -12.36 24.26
CA PRO A 126 23.51 -11.10 23.65
C PRO A 126 25.04 -10.98 23.57
N HIS A 127 25.56 -10.44 22.46
CA HIS A 127 26.95 -9.97 22.37
C HIS A 127 27.02 -8.43 22.47
N GLY A 128 28.05 -7.97 23.19
CA GLY A 128 28.24 -6.61 23.71
C GLY A 128 28.75 -5.55 22.71
N PRO A 129 29.17 -4.38 23.23
CA PRO A 129 29.12 -3.11 22.50
C PRO A 129 30.46 -2.69 21.89
N ARG A 130 30.45 -1.91 20.80
CA ARG A 130 31.60 -1.07 20.42
C ARG A 130 31.22 0.21 19.65
N SER A 131 31.59 1.32 20.30
CA SER A 131 32.15 2.61 19.82
C SER A 131 31.51 3.41 18.69
N LEU A 132 31.23 4.66 19.05
CA LEU A 132 30.85 5.86 18.27
C LEU A 132 31.97 6.41 17.37
N LEU A 133 31.61 6.95 16.20
CA LEU A 133 31.99 8.29 15.68
C LEU A 133 31.11 8.62 14.43
N PRO A 134 30.90 9.90 14.08
CA PRO A 134 29.75 10.35 13.31
C PRO A 134 30.06 10.63 11.84
N ASP A 135 29.11 10.33 10.95
CA ASP A 135 28.88 11.16 9.76
C ASP A 135 27.38 11.19 9.41
N GLN A 136 26.89 12.39 9.11
CA GLN A 136 25.47 12.71 9.00
C GLN A 136 24.95 12.43 7.59
N HIS A 137 24.40 11.24 7.33
CA HIS A 137 23.45 11.00 6.23
C HIS A 137 22.21 10.29 6.80
N LEU A 138 21.02 10.83 6.51
CA LEU A 138 19.73 10.42 7.09
C LEU A 138 19.18 9.17 6.37
N PRO A 139 18.83 8.09 7.08
CA PRO A 139 18.38 6.84 6.46
C PRO A 139 16.86 6.60 6.61
N HIS A 140 16.41 5.39 6.23
CA HIS A 140 15.05 4.89 6.45
C HIS A 140 14.50 5.24 7.83
N LEU A 141 13.37 5.97 7.87
CA LEU A 141 12.70 6.37 9.10
C LEU A 141 11.38 5.62 9.23
N VAL A 142 11.27 4.76 10.24
CA VAL A 142 10.02 4.10 10.61
C VAL A 142 9.42 4.87 11.79
N ARG A 143 8.25 5.46 11.60
CA ARG A 143 7.46 6.11 12.65
C ARG A 143 6.27 5.23 12.99
N LYS A 144 6.11 4.87 14.26
CA LYS A 144 4.82 4.35 14.72
C LYS A 144 3.93 5.53 15.08
N LEU A 145 2.71 5.54 14.54
CA LEU A 145 1.69 6.52 14.86
C LEU A 145 0.55 5.87 15.67
N GLY A 146 -0.07 6.62 16.57
CA GLY A 146 -1.22 6.16 17.38
C GLY A 146 -2.02 7.31 18.01
N PRO A 147 -3.14 7.01 18.70
CA PRO A 147 -3.96 8.01 19.41
C PRO A 147 -3.25 8.54 20.67
N LEU A 148 -3.74 9.66 21.23
CA LEU A 148 -3.27 10.16 22.54
C LEU A 148 -3.43 9.07 23.59
N PRO A 149 -2.37 8.69 24.34
CA PRO A 149 -2.58 7.98 25.58
C PRO A 149 -3.39 8.89 26.53
N ALA A 150 -4.38 8.33 27.21
CA ALA A 150 -5.00 9.00 28.34
C ALA A 150 -3.89 9.28 29.38
N ALA A 151 -3.69 10.55 29.72
CA ALA A 151 -2.74 10.92 30.77
C ALA A 151 -3.17 10.23 32.09
N PRO A 152 -2.25 9.68 32.89
CA PRO A 152 -2.58 9.19 34.21
C PRO A 152 -3.09 10.37 35.06
N HIS A 153 -4.22 10.16 35.74
CA HIS A 153 -4.81 11.12 36.66
C HIS A 153 -3.79 11.55 37.73
N GLN A 154 -3.19 12.72 37.56
CA GLN A 154 -2.64 13.49 38.67
C GLN A 154 -3.37 14.82 38.69
N ARG A 155 -4.25 14.97 39.69
CA ARG A 155 -4.88 16.25 40.01
C ARG A 155 -3.82 17.17 40.60
N LEU A 156 -3.64 18.34 40.01
CA LEU A 156 -3.12 19.53 40.68
C LEU A 156 -4.08 20.71 40.38
N PRO A 157 -4.33 21.61 41.34
CA PRO A 157 -5.45 22.56 41.32
C PRO A 157 -5.24 23.72 40.33
N PRO A 158 -6.32 24.48 39.99
CA PRO A 158 -6.32 25.36 38.83
C PRO A 158 -5.66 26.70 39.17
N LEU A 159 -4.54 27.01 38.50
CA LEU A 159 -4.10 28.40 38.35
C LEU A 159 -4.74 28.95 37.08
N HIS A 160 -5.84 29.70 37.23
CA HIS A 160 -6.46 30.46 36.16
C HIS A 160 -5.52 31.59 35.72
N LEU A 161 -4.67 31.31 34.73
CA LEU A 161 -4.21 32.31 33.78
C LEU A 161 -4.86 31.98 32.45
N HIS A 162 -5.88 32.77 32.10
CA HIS A 162 -6.55 32.70 30.80
C HIS A 162 -5.63 33.26 29.71
N LEU A 163 -4.52 32.56 29.47
CA LEU A 163 -3.76 32.70 28.23
C LEU A 163 -4.58 31.96 27.19
N GLN A 164 -5.37 32.71 26.41
CA GLN A 164 -5.97 32.18 25.19
C GLN A 164 -4.84 31.49 24.41
N PRO A 165 -4.94 30.18 24.10
CA PRO A 165 -3.94 29.55 23.26
C PRO A 165 -3.86 30.37 21.96
N PRO A 166 -2.66 30.74 21.48
CA PRO A 166 -2.52 31.59 20.31
C PRO A 166 -3.38 31.01 19.18
N ARG A 167 -4.29 31.83 18.63
CA ARG A 167 -5.16 31.44 17.51
C ARG A 167 -4.28 30.83 16.43
N ARG A 168 -4.49 29.55 16.14
CA ARG A 168 -3.72 28.86 15.10
C ARG A 168 -4.06 29.51 13.77
N PRO A 169 -3.07 29.87 12.94
CA PRO A 169 -3.35 30.44 11.64
C PRO A 169 -4.21 29.46 10.83
N LEU A 170 -5.35 29.95 10.35
CA LEU A 170 -6.21 29.19 9.46
C LEU A 170 -5.78 29.41 8.01
N PRO A 171 -6.04 28.46 7.13
CA PRO A 171 -6.44 27.08 7.41
C PRO A 171 -5.27 26.24 7.92
N SER A 172 -5.59 25.22 8.72
CA SER A 172 -4.62 24.41 9.45
C SER A 172 -4.61 22.95 9.00
N VAL A 173 -3.50 22.24 9.25
CA VAL A 173 -3.40 20.77 9.02
C VAL A 173 -4.50 20.01 9.78
N SER A 174 -4.85 20.47 10.99
CA SER A 174 -5.93 19.85 11.77
C SER A 174 -7.31 20.04 11.14
N GLU A 175 -7.54 21.10 10.37
CA GLU A 175 -8.80 21.28 9.63
C GLU A 175 -8.84 20.43 8.38
N TRP A 176 -7.72 20.30 7.68
CA TRP A 176 -7.59 19.37 6.57
C TRP A 176 -7.90 17.93 7.01
N TRP A 177 -7.35 17.50 8.15
CA TRP A 177 -7.64 16.18 8.72
C TRP A 177 -9.12 15.98 9.16
N LYS A 178 -9.91 17.05 9.29
CA LYS A 178 -11.34 16.90 9.63
C LYS A 178 -12.09 16.15 8.54
N THR A 179 -11.70 16.30 7.27
CA THR A 179 -12.33 15.57 6.16
C THR A 179 -12.10 14.06 6.31
N VAL A 180 -10.87 13.63 6.67
CA VAL A 180 -10.58 12.22 7.00
C VAL A 180 -11.46 11.74 8.16
N SER A 181 -11.63 12.57 9.20
CA SER A 181 -12.49 12.21 10.34
C SER A 181 -13.98 12.06 10.03
N LEU A 182 -14.44 12.33 8.80
CA LEU A 182 -15.83 12.10 8.39
C LEU A 182 -16.11 10.62 8.07
N TYR A 183 -15.07 9.84 7.76
CA TYR A 183 -15.20 8.41 7.47
C TYR A 183 -15.34 7.60 8.76
N THR A 184 -16.09 6.50 8.70
CA THR A 184 -16.45 5.69 9.86
C THR A 184 -16.10 4.21 9.66
N ASP A 185 -15.85 3.49 10.74
CA ASP A 185 -15.82 2.02 10.68
C ASP A 185 -17.23 1.41 10.62
N GLN A 186 -17.31 0.07 10.68
CA GLN A 186 -18.57 -0.67 10.66
C GLN A 186 -19.45 -0.44 11.91
N THR A 187 -18.89 0.13 12.98
CA THR A 187 -19.63 0.51 14.20
C THR A 187 -20.18 1.93 14.13
N GLY A 188 -19.86 2.67 13.06
CA GLY A 188 -20.18 4.09 12.93
C GLY A 188 -19.21 5.01 13.67
N ALA A 189 -18.11 4.48 14.22
CA ALA A 189 -17.10 5.29 14.89
C ALA A 189 -16.22 6.00 13.86
N ASN A 190 -16.08 7.32 14.01
CA ASN A 190 -15.25 8.14 13.14
C ASN A 190 -13.75 7.88 13.32
N ILE A 191 -12.99 8.08 12.24
CA ILE A 191 -11.53 8.13 12.31
C ILE A 191 -11.08 9.21 13.31
N SER A 192 -10.04 8.88 14.10
CA SER A 192 -9.46 9.79 15.09
C SER A 192 -9.07 11.14 14.48
N ARG A 193 -9.40 12.23 15.19
CA ARG A 193 -9.02 13.61 14.81
C ARG A 193 -7.55 13.95 15.07
N SER A 194 -6.81 13.03 15.70
CA SER A 194 -5.41 13.25 16.06
C SER A 194 -4.56 12.01 15.77
N ILE A 195 -3.42 12.27 15.14
CA ILE A 195 -2.33 11.31 14.93
C ILE A 195 -1.12 11.80 15.72
N LEU A 196 -0.50 10.90 16.49
CA LEU A 196 0.72 11.19 17.24
C LEU A 196 1.81 10.22 16.90
N ILE A 197 3.05 10.67 17.01
CA ILE A 197 4.21 9.81 16.91
C ILE A 197 4.39 9.09 18.25
N ALA A 198 4.12 7.79 18.26
CA ALA A 198 4.34 6.90 19.41
C ALA A 198 5.82 6.50 19.55
N GLY A 199 6.54 6.45 18.43
CA GLY A 199 7.98 6.18 18.43
C GLY A 199 8.59 6.31 17.04
N GLU A 200 9.92 6.44 17.01
CA GLU A 200 10.71 6.51 15.78
C GLU A 200 11.90 5.56 15.85
N TYR A 201 12.24 4.95 14.72
CA TYR A 201 13.42 4.13 14.49
C TYR A 201 14.07 4.53 13.17
N SER A 202 15.39 4.62 13.14
CA SER A 202 16.17 5.09 12.01
C SER A 202 17.21 4.04 11.65
N ASP A 203 17.07 3.42 10.47
CA ASP A 203 17.95 2.34 10.02
C ASP A 203 19.15 2.86 9.22
N ARG A 204 20.13 3.44 9.93
CA ARG A 204 21.32 4.10 9.33
C ARG A 204 22.21 3.20 8.52
N LEU A 205 22.12 1.90 8.73
CA LEU A 205 23.00 0.92 8.12
C LEU A 205 22.38 0.27 6.89
N TYR A 206 21.18 0.69 6.49
CA TYR A 206 20.43 0.08 5.39
C TYR A 206 20.37 -1.44 5.59
N SER A 207 19.81 -1.89 6.72
CA SER A 207 19.84 -3.31 7.14
C SER A 207 19.27 -4.29 6.11
N HIS A 208 18.44 -3.79 5.18
CA HIS A 208 17.87 -4.53 4.05
C HIS A 208 18.35 -4.01 2.68
N GLY A 209 19.46 -3.26 2.64
CA GLY A 209 20.01 -2.64 1.45
C GLY A 209 19.27 -1.39 0.97
N SER A 210 19.75 -0.80 -0.13
CA SER A 210 19.18 0.39 -0.78
C SER A 210 18.21 0.06 -1.92
N HIS A 211 17.91 -1.22 -2.14
CA HIS A 211 16.97 -1.70 -3.15
C HIS A 211 15.88 -2.52 -2.46
N LEU A 212 14.69 -1.93 -2.32
CA LEU A 212 13.59 -2.53 -1.60
C LEU A 212 12.45 -2.97 -2.52
N THR A 213 11.68 -3.94 -2.05
CA THR A 213 10.40 -4.35 -2.61
C THR A 213 9.31 -4.13 -1.55
N ARG A 214 8.04 -4.31 -1.92
CA ARG A 214 6.95 -4.28 -0.92
C ARG A 214 7.15 -5.31 0.18
N LEU A 215 7.74 -6.46 -0.14
CA LEU A 215 8.05 -7.50 0.85
C LEU A 215 9.19 -7.08 1.78
N SER A 216 10.27 -6.48 1.27
CA SER A 216 11.37 -6.05 2.13
C SER A 216 11.03 -4.83 2.99
N ILE A 217 10.05 -4.00 2.59
CA ILE A 217 9.49 -2.97 3.48
C ILE A 217 8.87 -3.60 4.74
N GLN A 218 8.19 -4.73 4.62
CA GLN A 218 7.68 -5.46 5.80
C GLN A 218 8.83 -5.99 6.68
N GLN A 219 9.94 -6.40 6.06
CA GLN A 219 11.15 -6.82 6.79
C GLN A 219 11.82 -5.64 7.51
N VAL A 220 11.84 -4.44 6.92
CA VAL A 220 12.29 -3.21 7.56
C VAL A 220 11.45 -2.91 8.81
N ILE A 221 10.11 -3.06 8.71
CA ILE A 221 9.21 -2.93 9.86
C ILE A 221 9.53 -4.01 10.91
N ALA A 222 9.74 -5.27 10.51
CA ALA A 222 10.11 -6.35 11.42
C ALA A 222 11.41 -6.04 12.19
N THR A 223 12.44 -5.54 11.51
CA THR A 223 13.69 -5.10 12.14
C THR A 223 13.45 -3.95 13.11
N ALA A 224 12.63 -2.97 12.73
CA ALA A 224 12.32 -1.82 13.58
C ALA A 224 11.59 -2.23 14.86
N VAL A 225 10.58 -3.10 14.75
CA VAL A 225 9.82 -3.65 15.89
C VAL A 225 10.71 -4.47 16.83
N LYS A 226 11.65 -5.26 16.30
CA LYS A 226 12.61 -6.03 17.11
C LYS A 226 13.65 -5.15 17.79
N SER A 227 14.20 -4.18 17.06
CA SER A 227 15.29 -3.31 17.53
C SER A 227 14.81 -2.28 18.55
N LYS A 228 13.57 -1.80 18.39
CA LYS A 228 12.93 -0.86 19.31
C LYS A 228 11.47 -1.29 19.49
N PRO A 229 11.17 -2.09 20.53
CA PRO A 229 9.81 -2.58 20.78
C PRO A 229 8.84 -1.41 20.89
N PHE A 230 7.95 -1.31 19.91
CA PHE A 230 7.16 -0.10 19.67
C PHE A 230 5.80 -0.01 20.34
N PRO A 231 5.52 -0.57 21.53
CA PRO A 231 4.19 -1.16 21.78
C PRO A 231 3.49 -1.79 20.55
N VAL A 232 2.98 -3.00 20.64
CA VAL A 232 2.13 -3.49 19.54
C VAL A 232 0.71 -3.02 19.82
N ASP A 233 0.20 -2.07 19.01
CA ASP A 233 -1.21 -1.68 19.05
C ASP A 233 -1.78 -1.93 17.65
N HIS A 234 -2.40 -3.09 17.48
CA HIS A 234 -3.01 -3.53 16.23
C HIS A 234 -4.40 -2.93 16.02
N LYS A 235 -4.96 -2.19 16.99
CA LYS A 235 -6.26 -1.53 16.87
C LYS A 235 -6.16 -0.06 16.51
N ASN A 236 -5.18 0.64 17.08
CA ASN A 236 -5.03 2.09 16.89
C ASN A 236 -3.63 2.52 16.41
N GLY A 237 -2.73 1.57 16.22
CA GLY A 237 -1.36 1.83 15.79
C GLY A 237 -1.14 1.56 14.31
N ILE A 238 -0.40 2.45 13.66
CA ILE A 238 0.00 2.33 12.25
C ILE A 238 1.51 2.59 12.14
N TYR A 239 2.16 2.07 11.09
CA TYR A 239 3.57 2.36 10.81
C TYR A 239 3.70 3.23 9.57
N LEU A 240 4.56 4.24 9.60
CA LEU A 240 4.93 5.05 8.46
C LEU A 240 6.41 4.84 8.17
N VAL A 241 6.74 4.29 7.01
CA VAL A 241 8.10 4.06 6.55
C VAL A 241 8.47 5.12 5.52
N LEU A 242 9.52 5.89 5.79
CA LEU A 242 10.05 6.88 4.86
C LEU A 242 11.42 6.42 4.37
N THR A 243 11.67 6.43 3.06
CA THR A 243 12.99 6.09 2.51
C THR A 243 13.78 7.34 2.11
N ALA A 244 15.10 7.23 2.16
CA ALA A 244 16.02 8.29 1.77
C ALA A 244 16.10 8.43 0.23
N THR A 245 16.69 9.54 -0.25
CA THR A 245 16.79 9.87 -1.69
C THR A 245 17.57 8.84 -2.53
N ASP A 246 18.45 8.09 -1.88
CA ASP A 246 19.36 7.09 -2.47
C ASP A 246 18.82 5.65 -2.35
N VAL A 247 17.60 5.47 -1.86
CA VAL A 247 16.93 4.18 -1.78
C VAL A 247 15.97 4.04 -2.94
N SER A 248 16.12 2.98 -3.73
CA SER A 248 15.16 2.59 -4.75
C SER A 248 14.16 1.58 -4.18
N VAL A 249 12.90 1.72 -4.58
CA VAL A 249 11.84 0.78 -4.22
C VAL A 249 11.15 0.34 -5.51
N GLN A 250 10.79 -0.94 -5.59
CA GLN A 250 10.04 -1.48 -6.72
C GLN A 250 8.79 -0.62 -7.02
N ASP A 251 8.59 -0.30 -8.29
CA ASP A 251 7.49 0.52 -8.85
C ASP A 251 7.43 1.99 -8.41
N PHE A 252 8.35 2.43 -7.53
CA PHE A 252 8.54 3.84 -7.22
C PHE A 252 8.88 4.64 -8.48
N CYS A 253 8.36 5.86 -8.59
CA CYS A 253 8.55 6.74 -9.75
C CYS A 253 7.93 6.26 -11.07
N ARG A 254 7.23 5.13 -11.06
CA ARG A 254 6.58 4.57 -12.26
C ARG A 254 5.09 4.41 -12.06
N ALA A 255 4.71 3.66 -11.03
CA ALA A 255 3.32 3.41 -10.70
C ALA A 255 2.88 4.19 -9.47
N VAL A 256 3.79 4.39 -8.50
CA VAL A 256 3.43 4.94 -7.19
C VAL A 256 4.50 5.88 -6.62
N CYS A 257 4.08 6.80 -5.75
CA CYS A 257 4.94 7.71 -4.97
C CYS A 257 5.00 7.32 -3.48
N GLY A 258 3.98 6.61 -3.03
CA GLY A 258 3.85 5.95 -1.75
C GLY A 258 2.90 4.77 -1.91
N PHE A 259 2.67 4.03 -0.84
CA PHE A 259 1.53 3.13 -0.77
C PHE A 259 1.21 2.83 0.68
N HIS A 260 -0.02 2.41 0.94
CA HIS A 260 -0.36 1.76 2.19
C HIS A 260 -0.69 0.27 2.00
N TYR A 261 -0.47 -0.52 3.06
CA TYR A 261 -0.79 -1.94 3.11
C TYR A 261 -0.82 -2.42 4.56
N PHE A 262 -0.91 -3.73 4.78
CA PHE A 262 -0.74 -4.34 6.09
C PHE A 262 0.38 -5.39 6.08
N THR A 263 1.04 -5.54 7.21
CA THR A 263 2.09 -6.55 7.38
C THR A 263 1.48 -7.94 7.51
N PHE A 264 2.20 -8.96 7.05
CA PHE A 264 1.82 -10.34 7.29
C PHE A 264 2.31 -10.81 8.66
N ALA A 265 1.44 -11.51 9.39
CA ALA A 265 1.79 -12.08 10.68
C ALA A 265 2.98 -13.04 10.60
N SER A 266 3.15 -13.75 9.48
CA SER A 266 4.33 -14.60 9.21
C SER A 266 5.65 -13.82 9.10
N MET A 267 5.60 -12.53 8.77
CA MET A 267 6.78 -11.67 8.57
C MET A 267 7.11 -10.85 9.82
N VAL A 268 6.10 -10.25 10.44
CA VAL A 268 6.27 -9.26 11.54
C VAL A 268 5.77 -9.79 12.89
N GLY A 269 5.09 -10.94 12.90
CA GLY A 269 4.42 -11.50 14.07
C GLY A 269 3.00 -10.97 14.29
N TYR A 270 2.61 -9.92 13.57
CA TYR A 270 1.31 -9.24 13.70
C TYR A 270 0.83 -8.73 12.35
N THR A 271 -0.49 -8.63 12.18
CA THR A 271 -1.09 -7.88 11.08
C THR A 271 -1.24 -6.43 11.49
N LEU A 272 -0.37 -5.57 10.97
CA LEU A 272 -0.29 -4.15 11.31
C LEU A 272 -0.40 -3.30 10.05
N PRO A 273 -1.31 -2.31 10.00
CA PRO A 273 -1.37 -1.34 8.92
C PRO A 273 -0.08 -0.52 8.86
N TYR A 274 0.39 -0.25 7.65
CA TYR A 274 1.52 0.63 7.41
C TYR A 274 1.40 1.38 6.08
N ALA A 275 2.02 2.54 6.02
CA ALA A 275 2.26 3.29 4.81
C ALA A 275 3.77 3.39 4.55
N TRP A 276 4.15 3.43 3.28
CA TRP A 276 5.48 3.76 2.83
C TRP A 276 5.44 4.97 1.90
N VAL A 277 6.41 5.88 2.03
CA VAL A 277 6.59 7.03 1.14
C VAL A 277 8.05 7.13 0.71
N GLY A 278 8.27 7.23 -0.61
CA GLY A 278 9.59 7.38 -1.20
C GLY A 278 10.01 8.84 -1.38
N ASN A 279 11.30 9.11 -1.28
CA ASN A 279 11.84 10.44 -1.60
C ASN A 279 12.21 10.55 -3.09
N SER A 280 11.43 11.32 -3.83
CA SER A 280 11.55 11.45 -5.29
C SER A 280 12.60 12.46 -5.75
N GLY A 281 13.16 13.27 -4.84
CA GLY A 281 13.93 14.47 -5.20
C GLY A 281 15.11 14.24 -6.14
N LYS A 282 15.75 13.06 -6.09
CA LYS A 282 16.82 12.68 -7.02
C LYS A 282 16.38 11.76 -8.17
N GLN A 283 15.33 10.97 -7.98
CA GLN A 283 14.98 9.89 -8.89
C GLN A 283 13.94 10.31 -9.94
N CYS A 284 12.93 11.08 -9.52
CA CYS A 284 11.76 11.42 -10.35
C CYS A 284 10.95 12.59 -9.77
N PRO A 285 11.56 13.75 -9.48
CA PRO A 285 10.83 14.86 -8.88
C PRO A 285 9.57 15.24 -9.69
N GLU A 286 9.64 15.19 -11.02
CA GLU A 286 8.54 15.49 -11.94
C GLU A 286 7.35 14.52 -11.88
N VAL A 287 7.51 13.35 -11.27
CA VAL A 287 6.44 12.35 -11.10
C VAL A 287 5.79 12.48 -9.72
N CYS A 288 6.61 12.62 -8.67
CA CYS A 288 6.16 12.46 -7.28
C CYS A 288 6.34 13.69 -6.39
N ALA A 289 6.79 14.81 -6.95
CA ALA A 289 6.90 16.10 -6.23
C ALA A 289 6.10 17.21 -6.92
N TYR A 290 5.07 16.86 -7.69
CA TYR A 290 4.10 17.83 -8.19
C TYR A 290 3.41 18.55 -7.01
N PRO A 291 3.22 19.89 -7.04
CA PRO A 291 3.48 20.83 -8.13
C PRO A 291 4.84 21.57 -8.04
N PHE A 292 5.78 21.07 -7.23
CA PHE A 292 7.14 21.66 -7.10
C PHE A 292 8.09 21.22 -8.21
N ALA A 293 7.78 20.11 -8.87
CA ALA A 293 8.35 19.71 -10.14
C ALA A 293 7.21 19.29 -11.06
N VAL A 294 7.20 19.85 -12.27
CA VAL A 294 6.09 19.71 -13.23
C VAL A 294 6.47 18.65 -14.27
N PRO A 295 5.60 17.66 -14.54
CA PRO A 295 5.84 16.67 -15.58
C PRO A 295 6.13 17.30 -16.94
N GLY A 296 7.12 16.77 -17.66
CA GLY A 296 7.52 17.30 -18.97
C GLY A 296 6.40 17.29 -20.03
N TYR A 297 5.46 16.33 -19.94
CA TYR A 297 4.32 16.23 -20.86
C TYR A 297 3.29 17.36 -20.70
N MET A 298 3.30 18.09 -19.57
CA MET A 298 2.41 19.26 -19.37
C MET A 298 2.84 20.49 -20.18
N GLY A 299 3.94 20.39 -20.95
CA GLY A 299 4.16 21.20 -22.15
C GLY A 299 4.14 22.72 -21.95
N GLY A 300 4.77 23.25 -20.90
CA GLY A 300 5.01 24.69 -20.69
C GLY A 300 3.79 25.61 -20.60
N GLY A 301 2.58 25.13 -20.90
CA GLY A 301 1.32 25.88 -20.89
C GLY A 301 0.61 25.88 -19.54
N GLY A 302 1.09 25.08 -18.58
CA GLY A 302 0.62 25.09 -17.19
C GLY A 302 1.40 26.09 -16.31
N PRO A 303 0.94 26.33 -15.07
CA PRO A 303 1.73 27.08 -14.10
C PRO A 303 3.07 26.36 -13.89
N GLY A 304 4.17 27.07 -14.06
CA GLY A 304 5.51 26.52 -13.83
C GLY A 304 5.69 26.00 -12.39
N ALA A 305 6.81 25.31 -12.16
CA ALA A 305 7.14 24.73 -10.86
C ALA A 305 6.96 25.72 -9.70
N LEU A 306 6.19 25.30 -8.70
CA LEU A 306 5.94 26.11 -7.52
C LEU A 306 7.13 26.07 -6.55
N ARG A 307 7.22 27.08 -5.67
CA ARG A 307 8.29 27.15 -4.68
C ARG A 307 7.91 26.37 -3.41
N PRO A 308 8.67 25.34 -3.01
CA PRO A 308 8.37 24.51 -1.85
C PRO A 308 8.42 25.27 -0.52
N PRO A 309 7.46 25.06 0.40
CA PRO A 309 7.46 25.64 1.75
C PRO A 309 8.73 25.40 2.57
N ASN A 310 9.31 24.20 2.51
CA ASN A 310 10.52 23.84 3.26
C ASN A 310 11.80 24.03 2.42
N GLY A 311 11.67 24.44 1.15
CA GLY A 311 12.81 24.72 0.26
C GLY A 311 13.41 23.48 -0.41
N ASP A 312 12.83 22.29 -0.18
CA ASP A 312 13.30 21.03 -0.75
C ASP A 312 12.16 20.35 -1.51
N VAL A 313 12.34 20.20 -2.83
CA VAL A 313 11.34 19.64 -3.75
C VAL A 313 10.95 18.21 -3.33
N GLY A 314 11.92 17.36 -2.99
CA GLY A 314 11.67 15.97 -2.63
C GLY A 314 10.93 15.85 -1.30
N VAL A 315 11.36 16.59 -0.28
CA VAL A 315 10.72 16.58 1.05
C VAL A 315 9.32 17.18 1.00
N ASP A 316 9.12 18.30 0.30
CA ASP A 316 7.79 18.90 0.19
C ASP A 316 6.84 18.04 -0.67
N GLY A 317 7.35 17.33 -1.69
CA GLY A 317 6.61 16.29 -2.39
C GLY A 317 6.18 15.15 -1.46
N MET A 318 7.11 14.60 -0.67
CA MET A 318 6.82 13.58 0.34
C MET A 318 5.75 14.02 1.34
N ILE A 319 5.69 15.30 1.72
CA ILE A 319 4.70 15.78 2.68
C ILE A 319 3.27 15.63 2.14
N SER A 320 3.04 15.92 0.85
CA SER A 320 1.71 15.71 0.25
C SER A 320 1.37 14.23 0.21
N VAL A 321 2.32 13.38 -0.23
CA VAL A 321 2.15 11.92 -0.29
C VAL A 321 1.94 11.32 1.11
N ILE A 322 2.61 11.81 2.15
CA ILE A 322 2.34 11.40 3.54
C ILE A 322 0.89 11.73 3.93
N GLY A 323 0.38 12.89 3.54
CA GLY A 323 -1.02 13.25 3.76
C GLY A 323 -1.96 12.27 3.07
N HIS A 324 -1.74 12.04 1.79
CA HIS A 324 -2.48 11.09 0.93
C HIS A 324 -2.53 9.69 1.57
N GLU A 325 -1.36 9.08 1.78
CA GLU A 325 -1.27 7.70 2.26
C GLU A 325 -1.81 7.53 3.68
N LEU A 326 -1.66 8.54 4.55
CA LEU A 326 -2.25 8.49 5.88
C LEU A 326 -3.77 8.62 5.84
N ALA A 327 -4.33 9.43 4.94
CA ALA A 327 -5.77 9.55 4.78
C ALA A 327 -6.36 8.22 4.34
N GLU A 328 -5.79 7.61 3.30
CA GLU A 328 -6.24 6.34 2.73
C GLU A 328 -6.04 5.17 3.70
N LEU A 329 -4.87 5.07 4.33
CA LEU A 329 -4.64 4.05 5.36
C LEU A 329 -5.62 4.20 6.52
N SER A 330 -6.00 5.42 6.89
CA SER A 330 -6.95 5.62 7.99
C SER A 330 -8.37 5.21 7.61
N SER A 331 -8.78 5.42 6.35
CA SER A 331 -10.08 5.00 5.84
C SER A 331 -10.14 3.55 5.38
N ASN A 332 -9.00 2.93 5.07
CA ASN A 332 -8.93 1.59 4.52
C ASN A 332 -7.71 0.77 5.02
N PRO A 333 -7.52 0.62 6.35
CA PRO A 333 -6.26 0.10 6.93
C PRO A 333 -5.89 -1.33 6.53
N LEU A 334 -6.87 -2.13 6.09
CA LEU A 334 -6.69 -3.53 5.69
C LEU A 334 -7.11 -3.80 4.23
N VAL A 335 -7.27 -2.74 3.43
CA VAL A 335 -7.64 -2.83 2.00
C VAL A 335 -8.99 -3.57 1.80
N ASN A 336 -9.96 -3.32 2.68
CA ASN A 336 -11.27 -3.95 2.68
C ASN A 336 -12.41 -3.06 3.23
N ALA A 337 -12.21 -1.74 3.24
CA ALA A 337 -13.15 -0.75 3.77
C ALA A 337 -13.53 0.30 2.72
N TRP A 338 -13.19 1.58 2.92
CA TRP A 338 -13.65 2.66 2.04
C TRP A 338 -12.83 2.76 0.76
N TYR A 339 -13.49 2.55 -0.39
CA TYR A 339 -12.98 2.82 -1.72
C TYR A 339 -14.13 3.28 -2.63
N ALA A 340 -13.80 3.85 -3.79
CA ALA A 340 -14.74 4.27 -4.81
C ALA A 340 -14.89 3.21 -5.91
N GLY A 341 -16.12 3.05 -6.40
CA GLY A 341 -16.48 2.09 -7.43
C GLY A 341 -17.14 0.82 -6.87
N GLU A 342 -17.58 -0.03 -7.79
CA GLU A 342 -18.20 -1.33 -7.47
C GLU A 342 -17.21 -2.49 -7.59
N ASP A 343 -16.02 -2.25 -8.14
CA ASP A 343 -14.99 -3.25 -8.38
C ASP A 343 -13.96 -3.24 -7.24
N PRO A 344 -13.96 -4.24 -6.35
CA PRO A 344 -12.99 -4.33 -5.26
C PRO A 344 -11.57 -4.68 -5.74
N THR A 345 -11.37 -5.00 -7.03
CA THR A 345 -10.06 -5.43 -7.57
C THR A 345 -9.17 -4.27 -8.01
N ALA A 346 -9.72 -3.07 -8.19
CA ALA A 346 -8.99 -1.84 -8.49
C ALA A 346 -9.57 -0.65 -7.69
N PRO A 347 -9.51 -0.69 -6.34
CA PRO A 347 -10.14 0.32 -5.51
C PRO A 347 -9.47 1.68 -5.73
N THR A 348 -10.22 2.66 -6.25
CA THR A 348 -9.80 4.06 -6.23
C THR A 348 -10.12 4.62 -4.85
N GLU A 349 -9.15 5.20 -4.15
CA GLU A 349 -9.33 5.62 -2.76
C GLU A 349 -9.54 7.14 -2.60
N ILE A 350 -9.62 7.61 -1.36
CA ILE A 350 -10.09 8.96 -1.05
C ILE A 350 -9.06 10.05 -1.40
N GLY A 351 -7.78 9.69 -1.46
CA GLY A 351 -6.69 10.54 -1.92
C GLY A 351 -6.62 10.54 -3.44
N ASP A 352 -6.67 9.35 -4.04
CA ASP A 352 -6.66 9.13 -5.50
C ASP A 352 -7.67 10.01 -6.25
N LEU A 353 -8.90 10.10 -5.74
CA LEU A 353 -9.98 10.90 -6.37
C LEU A 353 -9.64 12.40 -6.49
N CYS A 354 -8.69 12.88 -5.71
CA CYS A 354 -8.34 14.29 -5.57
C CYS A 354 -6.89 14.58 -5.91
N GLU A 355 -6.23 13.64 -6.59
CA GLU A 355 -4.84 13.78 -7.00
C GLU A 355 -4.63 15.05 -7.82
N GLY A 356 -3.63 15.84 -7.43
CA GLY A 356 -3.31 17.11 -8.09
C GLY A 356 -4.21 18.31 -7.74
N LEU A 357 -5.23 18.17 -6.88
CA LEU A 357 -6.07 19.30 -6.43
C LEU A 357 -5.58 19.87 -5.10
N TYR A 358 -5.29 21.17 -5.03
CA TYR A 358 -4.74 21.85 -3.86
C TYR A 358 -5.56 23.07 -3.41
N GLY A 359 -6.54 23.50 -4.20
CA GLY A 359 -7.35 24.69 -3.95
C GLY A 359 -8.61 24.78 -4.82
N THR A 360 -9.47 25.76 -4.53
CA THR A 360 -10.67 26.06 -5.33
C THR A 360 -10.28 26.36 -6.77
N GLY A 361 -11.11 25.90 -7.72
CA GLY A 361 -10.82 26.00 -9.15
C GLY A 361 -9.77 25.02 -9.67
N GLY A 362 -9.35 24.03 -8.85
CA GLY A 362 -8.50 22.93 -9.28
C GLY A 362 -9.25 21.91 -10.15
N GLY A 363 -8.51 21.21 -11.02
CA GLY A 363 -9.04 20.21 -11.97
C GLY A 363 -8.45 20.38 -13.37
N GLY A 364 -8.45 19.31 -14.18
CA GLY A 364 -7.99 19.36 -15.58
C GLY A 364 -6.54 19.83 -15.77
N GLY A 365 -5.65 19.55 -14.80
CA GLY A 365 -4.25 20.00 -14.79
C GLY A 365 -4.00 21.31 -14.04
N TYR A 366 -5.04 22.00 -13.55
CA TYR A 366 -4.90 23.16 -12.67
C TYR A 366 -4.91 22.72 -11.20
N ILE A 367 -3.97 23.21 -10.40
CA ILE A 367 -3.88 22.89 -8.97
C ILE A 367 -4.93 23.62 -8.11
N GLY A 368 -5.55 24.67 -8.64
CA GLY A 368 -6.43 25.57 -7.89
C GLY A 368 -5.70 26.65 -7.09
N GLU A 369 -6.47 27.48 -6.40
CA GLU A 369 -5.95 28.66 -5.70
C GLU A 369 -5.20 28.31 -4.40
N VAL A 370 -3.94 28.72 -4.32
CA VAL A 370 -3.04 28.49 -3.18
C VAL A 370 -2.35 29.78 -2.75
N ARG A 371 -2.01 29.90 -1.45
CA ARG A 371 -1.37 31.10 -0.92
C ARG A 371 0.12 31.13 -1.21
N ARG A 372 0.68 32.34 -1.28
CA ARG A 372 2.13 32.60 -1.34
C ARG A 372 2.57 33.40 -0.13
N ASP A 373 3.75 33.09 0.40
CA ASP A 373 4.37 33.91 1.43
C ASP A 373 5.27 35.00 0.85
N GLY A 374 5.86 35.85 1.70
CA GLY A 374 6.73 36.95 1.26
C GLY A 374 7.99 36.49 0.49
N GLY A 375 8.39 35.21 0.59
CA GLY A 375 9.48 34.62 -0.20
C GLY A 375 9.00 33.94 -1.49
N GLY A 376 7.69 34.00 -1.78
CA GLY A 376 7.06 33.34 -2.92
C GLY A 376 6.82 31.84 -2.72
N ARG A 377 7.04 31.29 -1.52
CA ARG A 377 6.74 29.87 -1.24
C ARG A 377 5.25 29.65 -1.18
N THR A 378 4.78 28.59 -1.82
CA THR A 378 3.36 28.29 -1.99
C THR A 378 2.87 27.27 -0.98
N TYR A 379 1.72 27.53 -0.35
CA TYR A 379 1.17 26.68 0.70
C TYR A 379 -0.36 26.79 0.76
N ASN A 380 -1.02 25.73 1.20
CA ASN A 380 -2.46 25.73 1.48
C ASN A 380 -2.79 25.40 2.94
N LEU A 381 -1.81 24.98 3.76
CA LEU A 381 -2.01 24.64 5.17
C LEU A 381 -0.96 25.28 6.09
N ASN A 382 -1.39 25.67 7.28
CA ASN A 382 -0.53 26.09 8.37
C ASN A 382 -0.35 24.97 9.40
N GLY A 383 0.91 24.74 9.78
CA GLY A 383 1.34 23.78 10.79
C GLY A 383 1.69 24.42 12.13
N ARG A 384 2.13 23.58 13.07
CA ARG A 384 2.68 24.04 14.36
C ARG A 384 4.01 24.78 14.13
N ARG A 385 4.29 25.77 14.99
CA ARG A 385 5.55 26.53 15.02
C ARG A 385 5.85 27.27 13.70
N GLY A 386 4.82 27.82 13.06
CA GLY A 386 4.97 28.61 11.84
C GLY A 386 5.30 27.81 10.57
N ARG A 387 5.32 26.47 10.63
CA ARG A 387 5.50 25.63 9.46
C ARG A 387 4.34 25.79 8.49
N LYS A 388 4.63 25.66 7.20
CA LYS A 388 3.66 25.75 6.12
C LYS A 388 3.78 24.50 5.26
N PHE A 389 2.68 24.07 4.69
CA PHE A 389 2.60 22.87 3.86
C PHE A 389 1.69 23.12 2.67
N LEU A 390 2.00 22.44 1.57
CA LEU A 390 1.11 22.28 0.43
C LEU A 390 0.75 20.80 0.36
N VAL A 391 -0.52 20.48 0.59
CA VAL A 391 -1.01 19.09 0.64
C VAL A 391 -2.26 19.01 -0.22
N GLN A 392 -2.38 17.95 -1.02
CA GLN A 392 -3.57 17.75 -1.85
C GLN A 392 -4.85 17.72 -1.02
N TRP A 393 -5.97 18.05 -1.65
CA TRP A 393 -7.29 17.84 -1.09
C TRP A 393 -7.64 16.35 -1.07
N ILE A 394 -8.65 16.00 -0.28
CA ILE A 394 -9.15 14.63 -0.18
C ILE A 394 -10.65 14.62 -0.40
N TRP A 395 -11.17 13.48 -0.85
CA TRP A 395 -12.59 13.34 -1.11
C TRP A 395 -13.40 13.53 0.18
N SER A 396 -14.45 14.35 0.10
CA SER A 396 -15.39 14.52 1.20
C SER A 396 -16.62 13.65 0.97
N PRO A 397 -16.92 12.69 1.88
CA PRO A 397 -18.09 11.83 1.74
C PRO A 397 -19.40 12.61 1.94
N THR A 398 -19.33 13.79 2.56
CA THR A 398 -20.49 14.68 2.77
C THR A 398 -20.73 15.59 1.58
N LEU A 399 -19.67 16.21 1.03
CA LEU A 399 -19.80 17.14 -0.09
C LEU A 399 -19.88 16.42 -1.45
N LYS A 400 -19.47 15.15 -1.50
CA LYS A 400 -19.32 14.39 -2.75
C LYS A 400 -18.43 15.12 -3.76
N ALA A 401 -17.35 15.70 -3.23
CA ALA A 401 -16.36 16.46 -3.98
C ALA A 401 -15.02 16.47 -3.21
N CYS A 402 -13.93 16.77 -3.91
CA CYS A 402 -12.65 17.06 -3.28
C CYS A 402 -12.75 18.32 -2.43
N ALA A 403 -12.24 18.26 -1.20
CA ALA A 403 -12.36 19.37 -0.26
C ALA A 403 -11.07 19.59 0.52
N GLY A 404 -10.78 20.86 0.77
CA GLY A 404 -9.72 21.29 1.67
C GLY A 404 -10.08 22.59 2.38
N PRO A 405 -9.40 22.91 3.47
CA PRO A 405 -9.78 24.03 4.34
C PRO A 405 -9.46 25.40 3.75
N ASN A 406 -8.76 25.46 2.61
CA ASN A 406 -8.57 26.67 1.81
C ASN A 406 -9.63 26.84 0.71
N ALA A 407 -10.70 26.04 0.70
CA ALA A 407 -11.82 26.24 -0.21
C ALA A 407 -12.43 27.64 -0.01
N LEU A 408 -12.80 28.27 -1.13
CA LEU A 408 -13.44 29.58 -1.20
C LEU A 408 -14.93 29.49 -1.53
N ASP A 409 -15.38 28.31 -1.93
CA ASP A 409 -16.71 27.97 -2.44
C ASP A 409 -17.51 27.05 -1.49
#